data_AF-A0A9W8PVT0-F1
#
_entry.id   AF-A0A9W8PVT0-F1
#
_cell.length_a   1.000
_cell.length_b   1.000
_cell.length_c   1.000
_cell.angle_alpha   90.00
_cell.angle_beta   90.00
_cell.angle_gamma   90.00
#
_symmetry.space_group_name_H-M   'P 1'
#
loop_
_entity.id
_entity.type
_entity.pdbx_description
1 polymer ?
#
loop_
_entity_poly.entity_id
_entity_poly.type
_entity_poly.pdbx_seq_one_letter_code
_entity_poly.pdbx_strand_id
1 'polypeptide(L)'
;MGKTEVVKLISLLKRLLIWYLTNAGRHSDNGWFTVAVLQVMSATLWNTNAADWKVYFQLCFNFWKEAYIRYRIYLNIAKANLYFALQLGAIERDTAVAMVNELRAVGAHHVDPENAINRAIADHQMAAKDLKDSKVDAMANEFTGLTVSHRTGDVECNTADAASSQESEVAPSHNWLKTVLN
;
A
#
# COMPACT_ATOMS: atom_id res chain seq x y z
N MET A 1 -17.34 21.04 -8.04
CA MET A 1 -18.09 19.77 -7.85
C MET A 1 -18.57 19.72 -6.41
N GLY A 2 -19.85 19.45 -6.14
CA GLY A 2 -20.40 19.49 -4.77
C GLY A 2 -19.99 18.27 -3.94
N LYS A 3 -19.84 18.42 -2.61
CA LYS A 3 -19.46 17.33 -1.68
C LYS A 3 -20.33 16.08 -1.85
N THR A 4 -21.63 16.25 -2.12
CA THR A 4 -22.60 15.16 -2.32
C THR A 4 -22.28 14.30 -3.54
N GLU A 5 -21.80 14.89 -4.63
CA GLU A 5 -21.46 14.17 -5.86
C GLU A 5 -20.17 13.34 -5.70
N VAL A 6 -19.21 13.86 -4.92
CA VAL A 6 -17.98 13.13 -4.59
C VAL A 6 -18.29 11.89 -3.74
N VAL A 7 -19.17 12.01 -2.74
CA VAL A 7 -19.59 10.88 -1.91
C VAL A 7 -20.29 9.79 -2.72
N LYS A 8 -21.19 10.18 -3.64
CA LYS A 8 -21.86 9.24 -4.55
C LYS A 8 -20.85 8.53 -5.46
N LEU A 9 -19.88 9.26 -6.02
CA LEU A 9 -18.85 8.69 -6.88
C LEU A 9 -18.01 7.65 -6.12
N ILE A 10 -17.54 7.96 -4.91
CA ILE A 10 -16.78 7.03 -4.07
C ILE A 10 -17.59 5.75 -3.79
N SER A 11 -18.89 5.90 -3.50
CA SER A 11 -19.78 4.74 -3.28
C SER A 11 -19.88 3.84 -4.53
N LEU A 12 -19.98 4.43 -5.72
CA LEU A 12 -19.96 3.69 -6.98
C LEU A 12 -18.63 2.97 -7.21
N LEU A 13 -17.49 3.62 -6.94
CA LEU A 13 -16.17 3.01 -7.08
C LEU A 13 -15.97 1.86 -6.08
N LYS A 14 -16.44 2.00 -4.84
CA LYS A 14 -16.47 0.93 -3.84
C LYS A 14 -17.26 -0.30 -4.33
N ARG A 15 -18.43 -0.08 -4.94
CA ARG A 15 -19.24 -1.16 -5.54
C ARG A 15 -18.54 -1.81 -6.73
N LEU A 16 -17.91 -1.02 -7.58
CA LEU A 16 -17.13 -1.50 -8.73
C LEU A 16 -15.94 -2.36 -8.27
N LEU A 17 -15.24 -1.95 -7.22
CA LEU A 17 -14.13 -2.71 -6.63
C LEU A 17 -14.62 -4.08 -6.14
N ILE A 18 -15.72 -4.12 -5.40
CA ILE A 18 -16.32 -5.39 -4.94
C ILE A 18 -16.69 -6.25 -6.15
N TRP A 19 -17.40 -5.69 -7.12
CA TRP A 19 -17.82 -6.42 -8.31
C TRP A 19 -16.63 -7.00 -9.08
N TYR A 20 -15.56 -6.22 -9.27
CA TYR A 20 -14.35 -6.69 -9.94
C TYR A 20 -13.71 -7.87 -9.21
N LEU A 21 -13.58 -7.76 -7.89
CA LEU A 21 -13.00 -8.82 -7.06
C LEU A 21 -13.85 -10.10 -7.02
N THR A 22 -15.17 -10.00 -7.27
CA THR A 22 -16.09 -11.14 -7.24
C THR A 22 -16.44 -11.74 -8.60
N ASN A 23 -16.40 -10.97 -9.70
CA ASN A 23 -16.96 -11.38 -11.00
C ASN A 23 -15.99 -11.30 -12.19
N ALA A 24 -14.88 -10.58 -12.11
CA ALA A 24 -13.91 -10.58 -13.20
C ALA A 24 -13.02 -11.82 -13.07
N GLY A 25 -12.83 -12.58 -14.16
CA GLY A 25 -11.65 -13.43 -14.27
C GLY A 25 -10.45 -12.54 -13.95
N ARG A 26 -9.73 -12.85 -12.87
CA ARG A 26 -8.82 -11.96 -12.10
C ARG A 26 -7.59 -11.46 -12.88
N HIS A 27 -7.66 -11.35 -14.19
CA HIS A 27 -6.53 -11.32 -15.11
C HIS A 27 -6.52 -10.10 -16.03
N SER A 28 -7.55 -9.24 -16.03
CA SER A 28 -7.49 -7.98 -16.78
C SER A 28 -7.07 -6.84 -15.86
N ASP A 29 -5.76 -6.60 -15.78
CA ASP A 29 -5.26 -5.33 -15.27
C ASP A 29 -5.64 -4.24 -16.30
N ASN A 30 -6.65 -3.44 -15.94
CA ASN A 30 -7.14 -2.34 -16.75
C ASN A 30 -6.75 -1.02 -16.08
N GLY A 31 -6.02 -0.16 -16.80
CA GLY A 31 -5.52 1.11 -16.27
C GLY A 31 -6.62 2.00 -15.65
N TRP A 32 -7.84 1.95 -16.19
CA TRP A 32 -8.97 2.70 -15.64
C TRP A 32 -9.40 2.16 -14.27
N PHE A 33 -9.31 0.84 -14.07
CA PHE A 33 -9.61 0.21 -12.79
C PHE A 33 -8.51 0.50 -11.75
N THR A 34 -7.23 0.49 -12.15
CA THR A 34 -6.13 0.92 -11.29
C THR A 34 -6.33 2.33 -10.73
N VAL A 35 -6.78 3.26 -11.58
CA VAL A 35 -7.12 4.63 -11.13
C VAL A 35 -8.31 4.63 -10.16
N ALA A 36 -9.33 3.81 -10.40
CA ALA A 36 -10.44 3.64 -9.46
C ALA A 36 -9.97 3.14 -8.08
N VAL A 37 -9.05 2.16 -8.05
CA VAL A 37 -8.51 1.63 -6.79
C VAL A 37 -7.68 2.67 -6.04
N LEU A 38 -6.86 3.47 -6.75
CA LEU A 38 -6.14 4.61 -6.15
C LEU A 38 -7.10 5.60 -5.51
N GLN A 39 -8.19 5.95 -6.21
CA GLN A 39 -9.18 6.88 -5.69
C GLN A 39 -9.94 6.33 -4.47
N VAL A 40 -10.28 5.04 -4.47
CA VAL A 40 -10.91 4.38 -3.30
C VAL A 40 -9.94 4.34 -2.12
N MET A 41 -8.66 4.02 -2.36
CA MET A 41 -7.63 4.02 -1.32
C MET A 41 -7.50 5.42 -0.70
N SER A 42 -7.33 6.45 -1.53
CA SER A 42 -7.23 7.83 -1.07
C SER A 42 -8.45 8.25 -0.25
N ALA A 43 -9.66 8.04 -0.79
CA ALA A 43 -10.90 8.39 -0.10
C ALA A 43 -11.07 7.65 1.23
N THR A 44 -10.61 6.40 1.29
CA THR A 44 -10.61 5.59 2.51
C THR A 44 -9.65 6.16 3.55
N LEU A 45 -8.43 6.49 3.14
CA LEU A 45 -7.41 7.05 4.03
C LEU A 45 -7.77 8.44 4.54
N TRP A 46 -8.37 9.30 3.70
CA TRP A 46 -8.89 10.60 4.14
C TRP A 46 -10.10 10.50 5.09
N ASN A 47 -10.73 9.32 5.24
CA ASN A 47 -11.91 9.12 6.07
C ASN A 47 -11.85 7.84 6.91
N THR A 48 -10.81 7.71 7.74
CA THR A 48 -10.61 6.60 8.68
C THR A 48 -11.62 6.55 9.83
N ASN A 49 -12.56 7.50 9.90
CA ASN A 49 -13.69 7.44 10.85
C ASN A 49 -14.86 6.59 10.32
N ALA A 50 -14.88 6.26 9.03
CA ALA A 50 -15.94 5.42 8.46
C ALA A 50 -15.82 3.98 8.96
N ALA A 51 -16.91 3.36 9.42
CA ALA A 51 -16.89 2.00 9.98
C ALA A 51 -16.29 0.93 9.03
N ASP A 52 -16.30 1.19 7.71
CA ASP A 52 -15.84 0.28 6.68
C ASP A 52 -14.39 0.54 6.20
N TRP A 53 -13.69 1.53 6.75
CA TRP A 53 -12.43 2.00 6.18
C TRP A 53 -11.36 0.90 6.12
N LYS A 54 -11.23 0.09 7.18
CA LYS A 54 -10.27 -1.02 7.26
C LYS A 54 -10.51 -2.06 6.18
N VAL A 55 -11.78 -2.34 5.88
CA VAL A 55 -12.16 -3.29 4.83
C VAL A 55 -11.73 -2.77 3.46
N TYR A 56 -12.05 -1.52 3.13
CA TYR A 56 -11.69 -0.94 1.84
C TYR A 56 -10.18 -0.74 1.67
N PHE A 57 -9.49 -0.33 2.73
CA PHE A 57 -8.03 -0.26 2.74
C PHE A 57 -7.42 -1.62 2.37
N GLN A 58 -7.91 -2.69 3.00
CA GLN A 58 -7.41 -4.03 2.72
C GLN A 58 -7.76 -4.55 1.33
N LEU A 59 -8.97 -4.27 0.84
CA LEU A 59 -9.37 -4.64 -0.53
C LEU A 59 -8.46 -3.97 -1.55
N CYS A 60 -8.17 -2.68 -1.38
CA CYS A 60 -7.23 -1.96 -2.24
C CYS A 60 -5.82 -2.53 -2.13
N PHE A 61 -5.34 -2.84 -0.93
CA PHE A 61 -4.00 -3.42 -0.76
C PHE A 61 -3.88 -4.83 -1.37
N ASN A 62 -4.89 -5.68 -1.18
CA ASN A 62 -4.93 -6.99 -1.82
C ASN A 62 -4.95 -6.89 -3.34
N PHE A 63 -5.64 -5.89 -3.91
CA PHE A 63 -5.55 -5.61 -5.33
C PHE A 63 -4.11 -5.29 -5.77
N TRP A 64 -3.39 -4.43 -5.04
CA TRP A 64 -1.98 -4.16 -5.33
C TRP A 64 -1.11 -5.40 -5.25
N LYS A 65 -1.37 -6.26 -4.26
CA LYS A 65 -0.66 -7.53 -4.08
C LYS A 65 -0.86 -8.49 -5.25
N GLU A 66 -2.10 -8.70 -5.68
CA GLU A 66 -2.40 -9.54 -6.84
C GLU A 66 -1.83 -8.96 -8.14
N ALA A 67 -1.95 -7.65 -8.33
CA ALA A 67 -1.42 -6.97 -9.52
C ALA A 67 0.12 -6.99 -9.56
N TYR A 68 0.78 -6.89 -8.39
CA TYR A 68 2.23 -6.98 -8.27
C TYR A 68 2.77 -8.34 -8.70
N ILE A 69 2.03 -9.44 -8.53
CA ILE A 69 2.45 -10.76 -9.06
C ILE A 69 2.71 -10.69 -10.56
N ARG A 70 2.02 -9.83 -11.31
CA ARG A 70 2.19 -9.71 -12.77
C ARG A 70 3.11 -8.56 -13.16
N TYR A 71 3.01 -7.42 -12.47
CA TYR A 71 3.67 -6.20 -12.89
C TYR A 71 4.43 -5.53 -11.73
N ARG A 72 5.75 -5.46 -11.85
CA ARG A 72 6.63 -4.89 -10.80
C ARG A 72 6.32 -3.46 -10.38
N ILE A 73 5.69 -2.66 -11.25
CA ILE A 73 5.32 -1.25 -10.98
C ILE A 73 4.41 -1.08 -9.75
N TYR A 74 3.63 -2.11 -9.42
CA TYR A 74 2.70 -2.04 -8.29
C TYR A 74 3.40 -2.03 -6.92
N LEU A 75 4.70 -2.37 -6.85
CA LEU A 75 5.48 -2.18 -5.63
C LEU A 75 5.51 -0.71 -5.20
N ASN A 76 5.86 0.19 -6.12
CA ASN A 76 5.93 1.62 -5.80
C ASN A 76 4.54 2.20 -5.53
N ILE A 77 3.48 1.72 -6.19
CA ILE A 77 2.10 2.12 -5.89
C ILE A 77 1.72 1.73 -4.46
N ALA A 78 1.98 0.48 -4.07
CA ALA A 78 1.70 0.00 -2.72
C ALA A 78 2.50 0.80 -1.68
N LYS A 79 3.81 1.00 -1.89
CA LYS A 79 4.67 1.80 -1.00
C LYS A 79 4.17 3.23 -0.84
N ALA A 80 3.75 3.88 -1.93
CA ALA A 80 3.18 5.23 -1.88
C ALA A 80 1.88 5.27 -1.06
N ASN A 81 0.98 4.29 -1.24
CA ASN A 81 -0.27 4.20 -0.47
C ASN A 81 -0.01 3.89 1.02
N LEU A 82 0.99 3.07 1.33
CA LEU A 82 1.39 2.80 2.72
C LEU A 82 2.07 4.00 3.37
N TYR A 83 2.92 4.74 2.64
CA TYR A 83 3.45 6.01 3.11
C TYR A 83 2.34 6.99 3.43
N PHE A 84 1.35 7.09 2.55
CA PHE A 84 0.20 7.96 2.78
C PHE A 84 -0.56 7.56 4.06
N ALA A 85 -0.80 6.26 4.25
CA ALA A 85 -1.45 5.74 5.45
C ALA A 85 -0.64 6.06 6.73
N LEU A 86 0.69 5.97 6.68
CA LEU A 86 1.57 6.35 7.79
C LEU A 86 1.49 7.84 8.11
N GLN A 87 1.50 8.71 7.09
CA GLN A 87 1.41 10.16 7.26
C GLN A 87 0.09 10.59 7.94
N LEU A 88 -0.99 9.84 7.70
CA LEU A 88 -2.28 10.06 8.33
C LEU A 88 -2.45 9.34 9.67
N GLY A 89 -1.44 8.60 10.14
CA GLY A 89 -1.53 7.78 11.36
C GLY A 89 -2.57 6.67 11.26
N ALA A 90 -2.96 6.26 10.05
CA ALA A 90 -3.96 5.22 9.82
C ALA A 90 -3.44 3.82 10.15
N ILE A 91 -2.13 3.62 10.01
CA ILE A 91 -1.43 2.37 10.34
C ILE A 91 -0.10 2.70 11.02
N GLU A 92 0.44 1.73 11.75
CA GLU A 92 1.77 1.81 12.34
C GLU A 92 2.87 1.41 11.34
N ARG A 93 4.10 1.87 11.62
CA ARG A 93 5.27 1.58 10.79
C ARG A 93 5.49 0.08 10.59
N ASP A 94 5.44 -0.69 11.67
CA ASP A 94 5.70 -2.14 11.62
C ASP A 94 4.67 -2.87 10.76
N THR A 95 3.40 -2.42 10.83
CA THR A 95 2.34 -2.92 9.96
C THR A 95 2.66 -2.63 8.50
N ALA A 96 3.07 -1.40 8.18
CA ALA A 96 3.42 -1.02 6.81
C ALA A 96 4.64 -1.80 6.27
N VAL A 97 5.66 -2.03 7.11
CA VAL A 97 6.84 -2.84 6.76
C VAL A 97 6.44 -4.29 6.49
N ALA A 98 5.63 -4.89 7.36
CA ALA A 98 5.13 -6.26 7.18
C ALA A 98 4.35 -6.40 5.86
N MET A 99 3.50 -5.43 5.54
CA MET A 99 2.74 -5.40 4.30
C MET A 99 3.63 -5.32 3.05
N VAL A 100 4.69 -4.50 3.05
CA VAL A 100 5.66 -4.48 1.92
C VAL A 100 6.42 -5.79 1.80
N ASN A 101 6.81 -6.40 2.92
CA ASN A 101 7.50 -7.70 2.90
C ASN A 101 6.61 -8.81 2.32
N GLU A 102 5.32 -8.81 2.65
CA GLU A 102 4.35 -9.70 2.01
C GLU A 102 4.28 -9.48 0.50
N LEU A 103 4.25 -8.22 0.07
CA LEU A 103 4.25 -7.86 -1.35
C LEU A 103 5.49 -8.41 -2.05
N ARG A 104 6.69 -8.19 -1.47
CA ARG A 104 7.95 -8.71 -2.01
C ARG A 104 7.95 -10.22 -2.11
N ALA A 105 7.43 -10.92 -1.10
CA ALA A 105 7.37 -12.37 -1.09
C ALA A 105 6.55 -12.92 -2.27
N VAL A 106 5.36 -12.35 -2.56
CA VAL A 106 4.52 -12.83 -3.66
C VAL A 106 5.06 -12.49 -5.06
N GLY A 107 5.88 -11.43 -5.16
CA GLY A 107 6.51 -11.01 -6.42
C GLY A 107 8.03 -11.22 -6.45
N ALA A 108 8.53 -12.25 -5.76
CA ALA A 108 9.98 -12.53 -5.65
C ALA A 108 10.69 -12.79 -7.00
N HIS A 109 9.92 -13.08 -8.06
CA HIS A 109 10.43 -13.28 -9.41
C HIS A 109 10.74 -11.97 -10.16
N HIS A 110 10.33 -10.81 -9.65
CA HIS A 110 10.61 -9.53 -10.30
C HIS A 110 12.08 -9.13 -10.16
N VAL A 111 12.69 -8.80 -11.29
CA VAL A 111 14.02 -8.19 -11.33
C VAL A 111 13.88 -6.69 -11.13
N ASP A 112 14.61 -6.16 -10.15
CA ASP A 112 14.72 -4.73 -9.86
C ASP A 112 13.36 -3.98 -9.76
N PRO A 113 12.46 -4.40 -8.86
CA PRO A 113 11.12 -3.83 -8.78
C PRO A 113 11.10 -2.38 -8.26
N GLU A 114 12.16 -1.94 -7.58
CA GLU A 114 12.27 -0.56 -7.04
C GLU A 114 12.39 0.49 -8.13
N ASN A 115 13.11 0.18 -9.22
CA ASN A 115 13.35 1.10 -10.32
C ASN A 115 12.27 1.03 -11.41
N ALA A 116 11.10 0.47 -11.10
CA ALA A 116 9.97 0.49 -12.02
C ALA A 116 9.45 1.92 -12.20
N ILE A 117 9.49 2.43 -13.43
CA ILE A 117 9.09 3.81 -13.76
C ILE A 117 7.60 4.02 -13.44
N ASN A 118 7.27 4.96 -12.55
CA ASN A 118 5.88 5.30 -12.23
C ASN A 118 5.62 6.82 -12.26
N ARG A 119 4.79 7.25 -13.22
CA ARG A 119 4.42 8.67 -13.37
C ARG A 119 3.04 9.01 -12.80
N ALA A 120 2.42 8.10 -12.06
CA ALA A 120 1.10 8.30 -11.49
C ALA A 120 1.13 9.25 -10.29
N ILE A 121 -0.01 9.90 -10.07
CA ILE A 121 -0.32 10.64 -8.85
C ILE A 121 -1.00 9.65 -7.90
N ALA A 122 -0.49 9.52 -6.67
CA ALA A 122 -1.03 8.62 -5.67
C ALA A 122 -2.32 9.17 -5.04
N ASP A 123 -2.36 10.49 -4.82
CA ASP A 123 -3.54 11.18 -4.30
C ASP A 123 -3.74 12.56 -4.95
N HIS A 124 -4.89 12.75 -5.57
CA HIS A 124 -5.24 14.02 -6.24
C HIS A 124 -5.52 15.15 -5.25
N GLN A 125 -5.96 14.83 -4.03
CA GLN A 125 -6.21 15.85 -3.00
C GLN A 125 -4.89 16.41 -2.45
N MET A 126 -3.87 15.56 -2.25
CA MET A 126 -2.50 15.98 -2.00
C MET A 126 -1.93 16.75 -3.19
N ALA A 127 -2.15 16.28 -4.43
CA ALA A 127 -1.61 16.92 -5.63
C ALA A 127 -2.11 18.36 -5.84
N ALA A 128 -3.31 18.66 -5.36
CA ALA A 128 -3.84 20.02 -5.37
C ALA A 128 -3.07 20.99 -4.45
N LYS A 129 -2.35 20.46 -3.44
CA LYS A 129 -1.50 21.22 -2.52
C LYS A 129 -0.03 21.18 -2.92
N ASP A 130 0.48 19.97 -3.19
CA ASP A 130 1.83 19.73 -3.64
C ASP A 130 1.86 18.58 -4.67
N LEU A 131 2.09 18.95 -5.94
CA LEU A 131 2.15 17.98 -7.04
C LEU A 131 3.40 17.10 -6.96
N LYS A 132 4.51 17.58 -6.42
CA LYS A 132 5.76 16.83 -6.38
C LYS A 132 5.62 15.70 -5.34
N ASP A 133 5.11 16.03 -4.17
CA ASP A 133 5.03 15.11 -3.03
C ASP A 133 3.83 14.15 -3.09
N SER A 134 2.94 14.34 -4.07
CA SER A 134 1.81 13.44 -4.36
C SER A 134 2.11 12.39 -5.43
N LYS A 135 3.30 12.44 -6.06
CA LYS A 135 3.70 11.44 -7.06
C LYS A 135 4.05 10.12 -6.38
N VAL A 136 3.67 9.01 -7.03
CA VAL A 136 3.95 7.66 -6.53
C VAL A 136 5.44 7.46 -6.27
N ASP A 137 6.32 7.82 -7.21
CA ASP A 137 7.77 7.65 -7.05
C ASP A 137 8.32 8.43 -5.85
N ALA A 138 7.87 9.67 -5.65
CA ALA A 138 8.30 10.49 -4.51
C ALA A 138 7.91 9.84 -3.19
N MET A 139 6.62 9.47 -3.05
CA MET A 139 6.10 8.84 -1.83
C MET A 139 6.71 7.46 -1.57
N ALA A 140 6.97 6.67 -2.62
CA ALA A 140 7.61 5.37 -2.49
C ALA A 140 9.08 5.49 -2.03
N ASN A 141 9.78 6.54 -2.45
CA ASN A 141 11.13 6.84 -1.97
C ASN A 141 11.13 7.26 -0.50
N GLU A 142 10.19 8.15 -0.10
CA GLU A 142 10.02 8.53 1.30
C GLU A 142 9.69 7.33 2.19
N PHE A 143 8.81 6.44 1.73
CA PHE A 143 8.55 5.17 2.42
C PHE A 143 9.84 4.39 2.69
N THR A 144 10.69 4.26 1.66
CA THR A 144 11.96 3.53 1.76
C THR A 144 12.87 4.17 2.80
N GLY A 145 13.00 5.50 2.78
CA GLY A 145 13.78 6.25 3.76
C GLY A 145 13.33 5.99 5.20
N LEU A 146 12.01 5.98 5.46
CA LEU A 146 11.45 5.67 6.78
C LEU A 146 11.78 4.26 7.27
N THR A 147 11.81 3.28 6.37
CA THR A 147 12.13 1.89 6.72
C THR A 147 13.63 1.64 6.93
N VAL A 148 14.51 2.41 6.26
CA VAL A 148 15.96 2.30 6.40
C VAL A 148 16.45 2.98 7.68
N SER A 149 15.92 4.16 8.02
CA SER A 149 16.36 4.98 9.17
C SER A 149 16.27 4.25 10.52
N HIS A 150 15.31 3.32 10.69
CA HIS A 150 15.22 2.49 11.90
C HIS A 150 16.36 1.48 12.03
N ARG A 151 16.86 0.89 10.92
CA ARG A 151 17.96 -0.10 11.01
C ARG A 151 19.27 0.52 11.47
N THR A 152 19.45 1.83 11.27
CA THR A 152 20.65 2.57 11.70
C THR A 152 20.54 3.18 13.10
N GLY A 153 19.34 3.24 13.68
CA GLY A 153 19.13 3.74 15.05
C GLY A 153 19.48 2.73 16.15
N ASP A 154 19.64 1.45 15.78
CA ASP A 154 19.89 0.35 16.72
C ASP A 154 21.35 -0.17 16.67
N VAL A 155 22.26 0.51 15.97
CA VAL A 155 23.68 0.12 15.82
C VAL A 155 24.61 1.10 16.54
N GLU A 156 24.31 1.41 17.79
CA GLU A 156 25.36 1.81 18.74
C GLU A 156 25.30 0.93 19.99
N CYS A 157 26.42 0.22 20.20
CA CYS A 157 26.81 -0.59 21.35
C CYS A 157 26.25 -2.03 21.45
N ASN A 158 26.94 -2.98 20.80
CA ASN A 158 27.80 -3.95 21.52
C ASN A 158 28.45 -4.94 20.55
N THR A 159 29.78 -4.91 20.52
CA THR A 159 30.61 -6.00 20.02
C THR A 159 30.57 -7.18 21.00
N ALA A 160 30.08 -8.34 20.58
CA ALA A 160 30.68 -9.66 20.78
C ALA A 160 29.71 -10.78 20.38
N ASP A 161 30.20 -11.60 19.46
CA ASP A 161 30.02 -13.04 19.33
C ASP A 161 28.68 -13.71 18.93
N ALA A 162 28.92 -14.72 18.09
CA ALA A 162 28.18 -15.95 17.84
C ALA A 162 27.08 -15.92 16.76
N ALA A 163 27.45 -16.56 15.64
CA ALA A 163 26.57 -17.10 14.63
C ALA A 163 25.45 -17.96 15.23
N SER A 164 24.23 -17.77 14.73
CA SER A 164 23.21 -18.81 14.70
C SER A 164 22.23 -18.51 13.57
N SER A 165 22.26 -19.37 12.56
CA SER A 165 21.30 -19.42 11.47
C SER A 165 19.95 -19.88 12.04
N GLN A 166 18.97 -18.99 12.07
CA GLN A 166 17.57 -19.39 12.19
C GLN A 166 16.82 -18.96 10.94
N GLU A 167 16.39 -19.96 10.17
CA GLU A 167 15.37 -19.82 9.15
C GLU A 167 14.14 -19.18 9.80
N SER A 168 13.85 -17.94 9.38
CA SER A 168 12.62 -17.25 9.77
C SER A 168 11.46 -17.92 9.05
N GLU A 169 10.73 -18.77 9.78
CA GLU A 169 9.40 -19.23 9.41
C GLU A 169 8.52 -18.02 9.04
N VAL A 170 8.11 -17.94 7.78
CA VAL A 170 7.15 -16.94 7.30
C VAL A 170 5.79 -17.31 7.88
N ALA A 171 5.38 -16.61 8.94
CA ALA A 171 4.09 -16.81 9.57
C ALA A 171 2.94 -16.55 8.58
N PRO A 172 1.85 -17.36 8.59
CA PRO A 172 0.76 -17.22 7.64
C PRO A 172 0.00 -15.90 7.78
N SER A 173 -0.46 -15.41 6.63
CA SER A 173 -1.12 -14.14 6.25
C SER A 173 -2.35 -13.66 7.05
N HIS A 174 -2.66 -14.23 8.21
CA HIS A 174 -3.90 -13.97 8.94
C HIS A 174 -3.75 -13.13 10.22
N ASN A 175 -2.53 -12.83 10.68
CA ASN A 175 -2.35 -12.27 12.02
C ASN A 175 -2.57 -10.75 12.11
N TRP A 176 -2.30 -9.99 11.05
CA TRP A 176 -2.48 -8.52 11.09
C TRP A 176 -3.96 -8.11 11.11
N LEU A 177 -4.87 -8.92 10.53
CA LEU A 177 -6.32 -8.70 10.62
C LEU A 177 -6.80 -8.71 12.08
N LYS A 178 -6.16 -9.51 12.95
CA LYS A 178 -6.47 -9.52 14.39
C LYS A 178 -5.95 -8.27 15.10
N THR A 179 -4.78 -7.77 14.69
CA THR A 179 -4.19 -6.54 15.24
C THR A 179 -4.99 -5.30 14.86
N VAL A 180 -5.58 -5.28 13.67
CA VAL A 180 -6.30 -4.11 13.14
C VAL A 180 -7.80 -4.15 13.43
N LEU A 181 -8.42 -5.30 13.72
CA LEU A 181 -9.86 -5.40 14.03
C LEU A 181 -10.20 -5.43 15.53
N ASN A 182 -9.20 -5.36 16.41
CA ASN A 182 -9.38 -5.13 17.85
C ASN A 182 -9.32 -3.63 18.19
#